data_AF-A0A9E4L0Y9-F1
#
_entry.id   AF-A0A9E4L0Y9-F1
#
_cell.length_a   1.000
_cell.length_b   1.000
_cell.length_c   1.000
_cell.angle_alpha   90.00
_cell.angle_beta   90.00
_cell.angle_gamma   90.00
#
_symmetry.space_group_name_H-M   'P 1'
#
loop_
_entity.id
_entity.type
_entity.pdbx_description
1 polymer ?
#
loop_
_entity_poly.entity_id
_entity_poly.type
_entity_poly.pdbx_seq_one_letter_code
_entity_poly.pdbx_strand_id
1 'polypeptide(L)'
;MVSQAELHQMLRSASKAQDRRDLALQLLARTNSRQYLDECLRALNAEPVRATLDESHRQPLRDKCLGYYAESKRDKAGMLREGLTRLLVHIEHPDDADIYKLGVETYYTQPVDDVAQNLRAVALAGLAPLDPPLACLYAARFLGESHTSVFNCEPAMTAIDVLVASNQRLPIYQFLLRGGEQMARTQRGELTGKALESLGADFPLNLYAELIAQYQELDQPTASMGIINFIIEGRASALYDRLEALILSARDADLRRYGLVMMAAARDDELGERLLGLAKLARADDLPLVIEAVEICHLPEREDALQKLRKRLG
;
A
#
# COMPACT_ATOMS: atom_id res chain seq x y z
N MET A 1 7.40 42.92 16.63
CA MET A 1 7.19 41.77 15.71
C MET A 1 7.92 40.58 16.31
N VAL A 2 7.25 39.44 16.51
CA VAL A 2 7.90 38.21 17.01
C VAL A 2 8.83 37.65 15.93
N SER A 3 10.08 37.37 16.29
CA SER A 3 11.12 36.79 15.43
C SER A 3 10.85 35.31 15.12
N GLN A 4 11.53 34.76 14.10
CA GLN A 4 11.40 33.33 13.76
C GLN A 4 11.91 32.42 14.88
N ALA A 5 13.00 32.81 15.57
CA ALA A 5 13.56 32.07 16.68
C ALA A 5 12.61 32.04 17.89
N GLU A 6 11.95 33.17 18.20
CA GLU A 6 10.94 33.22 19.25
C GLU A 6 9.72 32.36 18.89
N LEU A 7 9.20 32.44 17.65
CA LEU A 7 8.10 31.57 17.19
C LEU A 7 8.45 30.08 17.30
N HIS A 8 9.68 29.72 16.93
CA HIS A 8 10.18 28.36 17.05
C HIS A 8 10.25 27.88 18.51
N GLN A 9 10.76 28.72 19.40
CA GLN A 9 10.79 28.41 20.84
C GLN A 9 9.37 28.26 21.42
N MET A 10 8.44 29.14 21.03
CA MET A 10 7.04 29.05 21.42
C MET A 10 6.37 27.77 20.89
N LEU A 11 6.64 27.39 19.63
CA LEU A 11 6.11 26.16 19.05
C LEU A 11 6.56 24.92 19.84
N ARG A 12 7.81 24.92 20.33
CA ARG A 12 8.36 23.82 21.13
C ARG A 12 7.76 23.76 22.54
N SER A 13 7.38 24.89 23.13
CA SER A 13 6.81 24.95 24.48
C SER A 13 5.28 24.83 24.51
N ALA A 14 4.60 25.00 23.38
CA ALA A 14 3.15 24.90 23.28
C ALA A 14 2.65 23.48 23.56
N SER A 15 1.71 23.36 24.50
CA SER A 15 1.10 22.09 24.93
C SER A 15 -0.24 21.81 24.26
N LYS A 16 -1.00 22.85 23.90
CA LYS A 16 -2.29 22.71 23.22
C LYS A 16 -2.11 22.54 21.72
N ALA A 17 -2.96 21.71 21.11
CA ALA A 17 -2.90 21.42 19.68
C ALA A 17 -3.14 22.67 18.81
N GLN A 18 -4.11 23.50 19.17
CA GLN A 18 -4.45 24.73 18.46
C GLN A 18 -3.30 25.75 18.50
N ASP A 19 -2.70 25.96 19.67
CA ASP A 19 -1.54 26.86 19.82
C ASP A 19 -0.37 26.39 18.95
N ARG A 20 -0.10 25.07 18.95
CA ARG A 20 0.94 24.47 18.09
C ARG A 20 0.64 24.65 16.60
N ARG A 21 -0.62 24.43 16.18
CA ARG A 21 -1.08 24.66 14.80
C ARG A 21 -0.81 26.11 14.38
N ASP A 22 -1.29 27.06 15.17
CA ASP A 22 -1.22 28.49 14.83
C ASP A 22 0.22 28.99 14.80
N LEU A 23 1.06 28.57 15.76
CA LEU A 23 2.48 28.91 15.78
C LEU A 23 3.24 28.27 14.61
N ALA A 24 2.94 27.02 14.27
CA ALA A 24 3.56 26.34 13.13
C ALA A 24 3.18 27.01 11.81
N LEU A 25 1.91 27.39 11.60
CA LEU A 25 1.48 28.11 10.39
C LEU A 25 2.11 29.50 10.30
N GLN A 26 2.19 30.23 11.40
CA GLN A 26 2.86 31.54 11.45
C GLN A 26 4.36 31.43 11.12
N LEU A 27 5.05 30.43 11.68
CA LEU A 27 6.47 30.19 11.39
C LEU A 27 6.67 29.75 9.95
N LEU A 28 5.84 28.80 9.45
CA LEU A 28 5.86 28.28 8.09
C LEU A 28 5.73 29.40 7.04
N ALA A 29 4.80 30.34 7.25
CA ALA A 29 4.59 31.48 6.36
C ALA A 29 5.83 32.38 6.25
N ARG A 30 6.63 32.50 7.32
CA ARG A 30 7.75 33.45 7.39
C ARG A 30 9.11 32.84 7.07
N THR A 31 9.28 31.53 7.23
CA THR A 31 10.60 30.89 7.17
C THR A 31 10.90 30.28 5.81
N ASN A 32 12.15 30.41 5.36
CA ASN A 32 12.71 29.64 4.26
C ASN A 32 13.81 28.66 4.73
N SER A 33 14.08 28.63 6.04
CA SER A 33 15.06 27.74 6.65
C SER A 33 14.54 26.32 6.69
N ARG A 34 15.30 25.37 6.12
CA ARG A 34 14.94 23.95 6.06
C ARG A 34 14.61 23.37 7.44
N GLN A 35 15.42 23.69 8.44
CA GLN A 35 15.22 23.24 9.81
C GLN A 35 13.84 23.63 10.36
N TYR A 36 13.46 24.91 10.22
CA TYR A 36 12.17 25.39 10.72
C TYR A 36 10.99 24.84 9.92
N LEU A 37 11.17 24.63 8.60
CA LEU A 37 10.15 24.01 7.76
C LEU A 37 9.87 22.57 8.19
N ASP A 38 10.92 21.77 8.41
CA ASP A 38 10.78 20.38 8.85
C ASP A 38 10.09 20.30 10.21
N GLU A 39 10.36 21.24 11.12
CA GLU A 39 9.68 21.31 12.42
C GLU A 39 8.23 21.75 12.32
N CYS A 40 7.91 22.72 11.44
CA CYS A 40 6.53 23.12 11.17
C CYS A 40 5.74 21.94 10.59
N LEU A 41 6.27 21.27 9.57
CA LEU A 41 5.61 20.13 8.94
C LEU A 41 5.45 18.96 9.92
N ARG A 42 6.45 18.67 10.75
CA ARG A 42 6.33 17.65 11.81
C ARG A 42 5.25 18.01 12.82
N ALA A 43 5.19 19.26 13.26
CA ALA A 43 4.17 19.71 14.20
C ALA A 43 2.75 19.64 13.61
N LEU A 44 2.58 20.08 12.36
CA LEU A 44 1.30 20.09 11.66
C LEU A 44 0.79 18.69 11.29
N ASN A 45 1.70 17.75 11.00
CA ASN A 45 1.34 16.36 10.70
C ASN A 45 1.07 15.50 11.94
N ALA A 46 1.36 15.97 13.15
CA ALA A 46 1.06 15.23 14.37
C ALA A 46 -0.47 15.14 14.56
N GLU A 47 -0.99 13.94 14.79
CA GLU A 47 -2.44 13.66 14.85
C GLU A 47 -3.29 14.70 15.60
N PRO A 48 -2.97 15.08 16.85
CA PRO A 48 -3.82 16.04 17.58
C PRO A 48 -3.81 17.43 16.96
N VAL A 49 -2.75 17.83 16.27
CA VAL A 49 -2.64 19.12 15.56
C VAL A 49 -3.31 19.03 14.20
N ARG A 50 -3.05 17.95 13.45
CA ARG A 50 -3.62 17.73 12.11
C ARG A 50 -5.14 17.76 12.15
N ALA A 51 -5.75 17.09 13.12
CA ALA A 51 -7.20 17.07 13.34
C ALA A 51 -7.83 18.44 13.65
N THR A 52 -7.01 19.47 13.92
CA THR A 52 -7.49 20.85 14.12
C THR A 52 -7.35 21.73 12.89
N LEU A 53 -6.85 21.19 11.77
CA LEU A 53 -6.79 21.90 10.50
C LEU A 53 -8.17 21.88 9.84
N ASP A 54 -8.51 23.01 9.23
CA ASP A 54 -9.75 23.23 8.48
C ASP A 54 -9.46 24.21 7.33
N GLU A 55 -10.51 24.56 6.59
CA GLU A 55 -10.43 25.50 5.45
C GLU A 55 -9.76 26.83 5.81
N SER A 56 -9.94 27.35 7.03
CA SER A 56 -9.35 28.64 7.44
C SER A 56 -7.82 28.63 7.50
N HIS A 57 -7.22 27.44 7.60
CA HIS A 57 -5.77 27.23 7.65
C HIS A 57 -5.16 26.91 6.28
N ARG A 58 -5.99 26.77 5.25
CA ARG A 58 -5.60 26.33 3.91
C ARG A 58 -4.65 27.30 3.23
N GLN A 59 -4.98 28.59 3.22
CA GLN A 59 -4.28 29.58 2.37
C GLN A 59 -2.77 29.64 2.64
N PRO A 60 -2.27 29.70 3.89
CA PRO A 60 -0.83 29.67 4.16
C PRO A 60 -0.13 28.39 3.67
N LEU A 61 -0.79 27.23 3.72
CA LEU A 61 -0.26 25.96 3.23
C LEU A 61 -0.17 25.95 1.71
N ARG A 62 -1.24 26.41 1.04
CA ARG A 62 -1.34 26.54 -0.41
C ARG A 62 -0.26 27.46 -0.96
N ASP A 63 -0.15 28.67 -0.42
CA ASP A 63 0.85 29.66 -0.83
C ASP A 63 2.26 29.09 -0.70
N LYS A 64 2.53 28.41 0.42
CA LYS A 64 3.83 27.77 0.64
C LYS A 64 4.10 26.66 -0.36
N CYS A 65 3.11 25.83 -0.66
CA CYS A 65 3.23 24.72 -1.58
C CYS A 65 3.51 25.21 -3.01
N LEU A 66 2.71 26.16 -3.50
CA LEU A 66 2.89 26.77 -4.82
C LEU A 66 4.24 27.48 -4.97
N GLY A 67 4.73 28.13 -3.89
CA GLY A 67 6.08 28.70 -3.86
C GLY A 67 7.18 27.66 -4.14
N TYR A 68 7.03 26.42 -3.62
CA TYR A 68 7.98 25.35 -3.90
C TYR A 68 7.83 24.74 -5.30
N TYR A 69 6.65 24.79 -5.91
CA TYR A 69 6.50 24.44 -7.32
C TYR A 69 7.17 25.47 -8.24
N ALA A 70 7.02 26.76 -7.94
CA ALA A 70 7.68 27.85 -8.68
C ALA A 70 9.22 27.79 -8.56
N GLU A 71 9.75 27.39 -7.40
CA GLU A 71 11.18 27.30 -7.12
C GLU A 71 11.63 25.86 -6.81
N SER A 72 11.34 24.91 -7.70
CA SER A 72 11.57 23.47 -7.49
C SER A 72 12.98 23.08 -7.06
N LYS A 73 14.01 23.87 -7.42
CA LYS A 73 15.41 23.65 -6.99
C LYS A 73 15.62 23.75 -5.46
N ARG A 74 14.69 24.36 -4.73
CA ARG A 74 14.75 24.48 -3.26
C ARG A 74 14.17 23.28 -2.53
N ASP A 75 13.44 22.43 -3.26
CA ASP A 75 12.86 21.18 -2.76
C ASP A 75 13.07 20.08 -3.80
N LYS A 76 14.35 19.83 -4.12
CA LYS A 76 14.75 18.85 -5.14
C LYS A 76 14.07 17.50 -4.93
N ALA A 77 14.13 16.96 -3.73
CA ALA A 77 13.52 15.67 -3.39
C ALA A 77 11.99 15.71 -3.24
N GLY A 78 11.33 16.85 -3.43
CA GLY A 78 9.87 16.95 -3.33
C GLY A 78 9.31 16.78 -1.91
N MET A 79 10.14 16.61 -0.88
CA MET A 79 9.69 16.32 0.49
C MET A 79 8.85 17.45 1.10
N LEU A 80 9.17 18.71 0.80
CA LEU A 80 8.37 19.84 1.31
C LEU A 80 7.04 19.92 0.56
N ARG A 81 7.06 19.77 -0.76
CA ARG A 81 5.84 19.69 -1.57
C ARG A 81 4.96 18.53 -1.13
N GLU A 82 5.53 17.35 -0.88
CA GLU A 82 4.81 16.19 -0.36
C GLU A 82 4.14 16.51 0.98
N GLY A 83 4.91 16.99 1.96
CA GLY A 83 4.40 17.31 3.29
C GLY A 83 3.30 18.37 3.28
N LEU A 84 3.43 19.40 2.44
CA LEU A 84 2.42 20.44 2.28
C LEU A 84 1.18 19.92 1.55
N THR A 85 1.37 19.15 0.48
CA THR A 85 0.26 18.54 -0.28
C THR A 85 -0.54 17.60 0.61
N ARG A 86 0.12 16.81 1.48
CA ARG A 86 -0.56 15.93 2.44
C ARG A 86 -1.46 16.67 3.40
N LEU A 87 -1.03 17.85 3.89
CA LEU A 87 -1.85 18.71 4.73
C LEU A 87 -3.04 19.29 3.96
N LEU A 88 -2.86 19.65 2.68
CA LEU A 88 -3.95 20.10 1.82
C LEU A 88 -4.95 18.98 1.51
N VAL A 89 -4.47 17.75 1.24
CA VAL A 89 -5.33 16.57 1.06
C VAL A 89 -6.17 16.31 2.31
N HIS A 90 -5.62 16.51 3.51
CA HIS A 90 -6.39 16.39 4.75
C HIS A 90 -7.50 17.45 4.89
N ILE A 91 -7.29 18.66 4.35
CA ILE A 91 -8.31 19.73 4.34
C ILE A 91 -9.38 19.47 3.26
N GLU A 92 -9.01 18.78 2.17
CA GLU A 92 -9.91 18.31 1.11
C GLU A 92 -10.69 19.44 0.40
N HIS A 93 -10.02 20.56 0.12
CA HIS A 93 -10.69 21.69 -0.54
C HIS A 93 -10.63 21.58 -2.07
N PRO A 94 -11.75 21.80 -2.81
CA PRO A 94 -11.81 21.60 -4.26
C PRO A 94 -10.86 22.49 -5.07
N ASP A 95 -10.60 23.72 -4.60
CA ASP A 95 -9.68 24.65 -5.26
C ASP A 95 -8.19 24.23 -5.22
N ASP A 96 -7.84 23.11 -4.58
CA ASP A 96 -6.49 22.55 -4.57
C ASP A 96 -6.19 21.57 -5.72
N ALA A 97 -7.16 21.36 -6.62
CA ALA A 97 -6.98 20.48 -7.78
C ALA A 97 -5.77 20.83 -8.67
N ASP A 98 -5.40 22.11 -8.77
CA ASP A 98 -4.22 22.56 -9.52
C ASP A 98 -2.90 22.06 -8.89
N ILE A 99 -2.79 22.08 -7.56
CA ILE A 99 -1.63 21.53 -6.83
C ILE A 99 -1.53 20.03 -7.04
N TYR A 100 -2.66 19.31 -6.97
CA TYR A 100 -2.66 17.86 -7.17
C TYR A 100 -2.27 17.49 -8.60
N LYS A 101 -2.72 18.24 -9.61
CA LYS A 101 -2.27 18.08 -11.00
C LYS A 101 -0.76 18.31 -11.14
N LEU A 102 -0.22 19.37 -10.55
CA LEU A 102 1.23 19.61 -10.52
C LEU A 102 1.99 18.47 -9.82
N GLY A 103 1.43 17.93 -8.74
CA GLY A 103 2.00 16.83 -7.98
C GLY A 103 2.13 15.55 -8.78
N VAL A 104 1.05 15.07 -9.42
CA VAL A 104 1.06 13.83 -10.23
C VAL A 104 1.95 13.93 -11.48
N GLU A 105 2.27 15.15 -11.92
CA GLU A 105 3.19 15.41 -13.04
C GLU A 105 4.65 15.63 -12.62
N THR A 106 4.94 15.66 -11.31
CA THR A 106 6.29 15.93 -10.82
C THR A 106 7.14 14.66 -10.82
N TYR A 107 8.09 14.60 -11.75
CA TYR A 107 9.20 13.65 -11.72
C TYR A 107 10.47 14.37 -11.34
N TYR A 108 11.29 13.76 -10.50
CA TYR A 108 12.60 14.29 -10.16
C TYR A 108 13.63 13.18 -10.08
N THR A 109 14.30 12.94 -11.20
CA THR A 109 15.34 11.94 -11.34
C THR A 109 16.69 12.51 -10.88
N GLN A 110 17.25 11.96 -9.80
CA GLN A 110 18.64 12.19 -9.41
C GLN A 110 19.46 10.94 -9.73
N PRO A 111 20.62 11.10 -10.37
CA PRO A 111 21.07 10.51 -11.64
C PRO A 111 20.57 9.11 -12.08
N VAL A 112 19.95 8.31 -11.21
CA VAL A 112 19.42 6.98 -11.51
C VAL A 112 17.95 6.84 -11.08
N ASP A 113 17.55 7.38 -9.92
CA ASP A 113 16.23 7.13 -9.34
C ASP A 113 15.38 8.40 -9.26
N ASP A 114 14.07 8.23 -9.48
CA ASP A 114 13.10 9.25 -9.10
C ASP A 114 13.01 9.31 -7.56
N VAL A 115 12.79 10.50 -7.02
CA VAL A 115 12.58 10.72 -5.57
C VAL A 115 11.26 11.44 -5.28
N ALA A 116 10.45 11.70 -6.31
CA ALA A 116 9.15 12.37 -6.20
C ALA A 116 7.96 11.40 -6.13
N GLN A 117 8.19 10.09 -5.96
CA GLN A 117 7.11 9.08 -5.96
C GLN A 117 6.03 9.34 -4.92
N ASN A 118 6.43 9.66 -3.68
CA ASN A 118 5.49 9.93 -2.60
C ASN A 118 4.69 11.21 -2.83
N LEU A 119 5.29 12.22 -3.46
CA LEU A 119 4.56 13.41 -3.89
C LEU A 119 3.47 13.04 -4.91
N ARG A 120 3.81 12.21 -5.90
CA ARG A 120 2.85 11.73 -6.91
C ARG A 120 1.75 10.87 -6.29
N ALA A 121 2.08 10.03 -5.32
CA ALA A 121 1.10 9.24 -4.56
C ALA A 121 0.11 10.14 -3.81
N VAL A 122 0.60 11.06 -2.97
CA VAL A 122 -0.25 11.97 -2.18
C VAL A 122 -1.10 12.87 -3.09
N ALA A 123 -0.50 13.38 -4.18
CA ALA A 123 -1.23 14.20 -5.14
C ALA A 123 -2.31 13.41 -5.88
N LEU A 124 -2.06 12.13 -6.22
CA LEU A 124 -3.06 11.25 -6.82
C LEU A 124 -4.24 11.01 -5.85
N ALA A 125 -3.95 10.76 -4.57
CA ALA A 125 -4.98 10.60 -3.54
C ALA A 125 -5.84 11.87 -3.38
N GLY A 126 -5.21 13.06 -3.44
CA GLY A 126 -5.94 14.34 -3.44
C GLY A 126 -6.77 14.61 -4.70
N LEU A 127 -6.28 14.17 -5.86
CA LEU A 127 -6.97 14.34 -7.13
C LEU A 127 -8.19 13.42 -7.27
N ALA A 128 -8.13 12.21 -6.71
CA ALA A 128 -9.17 11.19 -6.83
C ALA A 128 -10.59 11.66 -6.47
N PRO A 129 -10.84 12.34 -5.33
CA PRO A 129 -12.18 12.84 -5.01
C PRO A 129 -12.61 14.05 -5.85
N LEU A 130 -11.66 14.82 -6.42
CA LEU A 130 -11.95 16.07 -7.14
C LEU A 130 -12.16 15.88 -8.65
N ASP A 131 -11.39 14.98 -9.26
CA ASP A 131 -11.44 14.66 -10.69
C ASP A 131 -11.20 13.14 -10.90
N PRO A 132 -12.20 12.29 -10.56
CA PRO A 132 -12.05 10.83 -10.61
C PRO A 132 -11.62 10.30 -11.99
N PRO A 133 -12.17 10.79 -13.14
CA PRO A 133 -11.73 10.33 -14.45
C PRO A 133 -10.24 10.59 -14.70
N LEU A 134 -9.76 11.79 -14.38
CA LEU A 134 -8.34 12.14 -14.55
C LEU A 134 -7.45 11.36 -13.59
N ALA A 135 -7.86 11.19 -12.34
CA ALA A 135 -7.14 10.37 -11.37
C ALA A 135 -6.99 8.92 -11.84
N CYS A 136 -8.03 8.32 -12.42
CA CYS A 136 -7.95 6.97 -12.98
C CYS A 136 -6.95 6.88 -14.14
N LEU A 137 -6.84 7.91 -14.99
CA LEU A 137 -5.85 7.94 -16.06
C LEU A 137 -4.42 7.98 -15.51
N TYR A 138 -4.16 8.82 -14.49
CA TYR A 138 -2.85 8.85 -13.83
C TYR A 138 -2.55 7.55 -13.07
N ALA A 139 -3.54 6.97 -12.39
CA ALA A 139 -3.39 5.71 -11.69
C ALA A 139 -3.03 4.56 -12.64
N ALA A 140 -3.75 4.43 -13.76
CA ALA A 140 -3.43 3.46 -14.80
C ALA A 140 -2.00 3.64 -15.36
N ARG A 141 -1.56 4.89 -15.55
CA ARG A 141 -0.18 5.21 -15.96
C ARG A 141 0.85 4.76 -14.93
N PHE A 142 0.60 5.00 -13.64
CA PHE A 142 1.54 4.71 -12.55
C PHE A 142 1.71 3.22 -12.24
N LEU A 143 0.75 2.35 -12.58
CA LEU A 143 0.91 0.92 -12.35
C LEU A 143 2.08 0.30 -13.12
N GLY A 144 2.36 0.79 -14.33
CA GLY A 144 3.35 0.19 -15.24
C GLY A 144 4.66 0.96 -15.39
N GLU A 145 4.88 2.03 -14.64
CA GLU A 145 6.03 2.91 -14.87
C GLU A 145 7.30 2.43 -14.15
N SER A 146 8.47 2.74 -14.71
CA SER A 146 9.76 2.42 -14.10
C SER A 146 10.06 3.24 -12.83
N HIS A 147 9.35 4.36 -12.64
CA HIS A 147 9.59 5.31 -11.55
C HIS A 147 8.93 4.92 -10.23
N THR A 148 8.28 3.76 -10.15
CA THR A 148 7.78 3.21 -8.89
C THR A 148 8.91 2.85 -7.93
N SER A 149 8.85 3.36 -6.71
CA SER A 149 9.80 3.13 -5.63
C SER A 149 9.95 1.63 -5.32
N VAL A 150 11.18 1.17 -5.15
CA VAL A 150 11.48 -0.22 -4.74
C VAL A 150 11.23 -0.46 -3.24
N PHE A 151 11.12 0.60 -2.43
CA PHE A 151 11.03 0.49 -0.97
C PHE A 151 9.59 0.44 -0.45
N ASN A 152 8.67 1.15 -1.12
CA ASN A 152 7.27 1.26 -0.69
C ASN A 152 6.28 1.16 -1.86
N CYS A 153 6.76 0.85 -3.06
CA CYS A 153 5.93 0.67 -4.25
C CYS A 153 5.08 1.90 -4.64
N GLU A 154 5.39 3.09 -4.14
CA GLU A 154 4.70 4.33 -4.56
C GLU A 154 5.25 4.82 -5.92
N PRO A 155 4.43 5.48 -6.76
CA PRO A 155 3.01 5.81 -6.54
C PRO A 155 2.04 4.69 -6.94
N ALA A 156 2.56 3.52 -7.32
CA ALA A 156 1.74 2.44 -7.88
C ALA A 156 0.81 1.79 -6.84
N MET A 157 1.20 1.73 -5.56
CA MET A 157 0.31 1.27 -4.48
C MET A 157 -0.92 2.16 -4.36
N THR A 158 -0.72 3.47 -4.23
CA THR A 158 -1.83 4.43 -4.22
C THR A 158 -2.67 4.36 -5.49
N ALA A 159 -2.03 4.09 -6.65
CA ALA A 159 -2.75 3.90 -7.90
C ALA A 159 -3.70 2.69 -7.89
N ILE A 160 -3.29 1.56 -7.32
CA ILE A 160 -4.20 0.42 -7.13
C ILE A 160 -5.40 0.84 -6.29
N ASP A 161 -5.17 1.50 -5.15
CA ASP A 161 -6.25 1.89 -4.24
C ASP A 161 -7.25 2.84 -4.91
N VAL A 162 -6.77 3.81 -5.70
CA VAL A 162 -7.64 4.73 -6.49
C VAL A 162 -8.45 3.98 -7.54
N LEU A 163 -7.85 3.02 -8.24
CA LEU A 163 -8.55 2.22 -9.25
C LEU A 163 -9.59 1.30 -8.61
N VAL A 164 -9.28 0.67 -7.48
CA VAL A 164 -10.23 -0.15 -6.70
C VAL A 164 -11.40 0.70 -6.22
N ALA A 165 -11.13 1.86 -5.61
CA ALA A 165 -12.17 2.78 -5.15
C ALA A 165 -13.08 3.28 -6.28
N SER A 166 -12.55 3.36 -7.50
CA SER A 166 -13.28 3.76 -8.71
C SER A 166 -13.89 2.58 -9.49
N ASN A 167 -13.83 1.36 -8.94
CA ASN A 167 -14.27 0.12 -9.58
C ASN A 167 -13.64 -0.12 -10.98
N GLN A 168 -12.40 0.31 -11.17
CA GLN A 168 -11.63 0.20 -12.41
C GLN A 168 -10.65 -0.99 -12.35
N ARG A 169 -11.16 -2.20 -12.54
CA ARG A 169 -10.35 -3.44 -12.48
C ARG A 169 -9.51 -3.70 -13.74
N LEU A 170 -9.95 -3.20 -14.90
CA LEU A 170 -9.29 -3.48 -16.18
C LEU A 170 -7.83 -3.00 -16.22
N PRO A 171 -7.47 -1.79 -15.75
CA PRO A 171 -6.06 -1.37 -15.70
C PRO A 171 -5.19 -2.25 -14.79
N ILE A 172 -5.74 -2.73 -13.65
CA ILE A 172 -5.04 -3.63 -12.73
C ILE A 172 -4.76 -4.97 -13.44
N TYR A 173 -5.77 -5.53 -14.11
CA TYR A 173 -5.60 -6.75 -14.90
C TYR A 173 -4.57 -6.58 -16.02
N GLN A 174 -4.63 -5.48 -16.77
CA GLN A 174 -3.66 -5.18 -17.82
C GLN A 174 -2.24 -5.06 -17.27
N PHE A 175 -2.06 -4.43 -16.11
CA PHE A 175 -0.79 -4.38 -15.42
C PHE A 175 -0.26 -5.78 -15.09
N LEU A 176 -1.10 -6.66 -14.52
CA LEU A 176 -0.71 -8.03 -14.20
C LEU A 176 -0.30 -8.84 -15.43
N LEU A 177 -0.93 -8.61 -16.58
CA LEU A 177 -0.57 -9.29 -17.83
C LEU A 177 0.74 -8.77 -18.45
N ARG A 178 1.12 -7.51 -18.23
CA ARG A 178 2.18 -6.85 -19.02
C ARG A 178 3.40 -6.42 -18.22
N GLY A 179 3.23 -6.02 -16.96
CA GLY A 179 4.29 -5.43 -16.14
C GLY A 179 4.47 -6.08 -14.78
N GLY A 180 3.44 -6.77 -14.25
CA GLY A 180 3.47 -7.32 -12.89
C GLY A 180 4.61 -8.32 -12.66
N GLU A 181 4.92 -9.19 -13.62
CA GLU A 181 6.06 -10.11 -13.46
C GLU A 181 7.40 -9.39 -13.31
N GLN A 182 7.62 -8.34 -14.11
CA GLN A 182 8.86 -7.57 -14.05
C GLN A 182 8.96 -6.82 -12.71
N MET A 183 7.84 -6.30 -12.20
CA MET A 183 7.80 -5.67 -10.88
C MET A 183 8.11 -6.68 -9.77
N ALA A 184 7.49 -7.86 -9.81
CA ALA A 184 7.76 -8.93 -8.86
C ALA A 184 9.25 -9.32 -8.83
N ARG A 185 9.89 -9.47 -10.00
CA ARG A 185 11.32 -9.80 -10.12
C ARG A 185 12.25 -8.68 -9.65
N THR A 186 11.79 -7.42 -9.63
CA THR A 186 12.60 -6.24 -9.28
C THR A 186 12.26 -5.68 -7.89
N GLN A 187 12.09 -6.58 -6.91
CA GLN A 187 11.83 -6.25 -5.50
C GLN A 187 10.52 -5.48 -5.25
N ARG A 188 9.58 -5.49 -6.20
CA ARG A 188 8.24 -4.88 -6.09
C ARG A 188 7.16 -5.95 -6.13
N GLY A 189 7.42 -7.09 -5.49
CA GLY A 189 6.47 -8.20 -5.40
C GLY A 189 5.24 -7.87 -4.57
N GLU A 190 5.36 -6.98 -3.57
CA GLU A 190 4.21 -6.48 -2.79
C GLU A 190 3.19 -5.76 -3.67
N LEU A 191 3.64 -4.92 -4.62
CA LEU A 191 2.76 -4.27 -5.60
C LEU A 191 1.99 -5.30 -6.43
N THR A 192 2.67 -6.36 -6.85
CA THR A 192 2.08 -7.42 -7.67
C THR A 192 1.07 -8.24 -6.86
N GLY A 193 1.41 -8.59 -5.62
CA GLY A 193 0.51 -9.26 -4.68
C GLY A 193 -0.74 -8.42 -4.41
N LYS A 194 -0.56 -7.13 -4.10
CA LYS A 194 -1.67 -6.20 -3.92
C LYS A 194 -2.55 -6.11 -5.17
N ALA A 195 -1.97 -6.08 -6.37
CA ALA A 195 -2.74 -6.05 -7.61
C ALA A 195 -3.54 -7.34 -7.83
N LEU A 196 -2.95 -8.52 -7.56
CA LEU A 196 -3.63 -9.82 -7.65
C LEU A 196 -4.80 -9.92 -6.67
N GLU A 197 -4.63 -9.44 -5.44
CA GLU A 197 -5.69 -9.36 -4.44
C GLU A 197 -6.80 -8.38 -4.86
N SER A 198 -6.40 -7.23 -5.41
CA SER A 198 -7.30 -6.11 -5.72
C SER A 198 -8.21 -6.31 -6.94
N LEU A 199 -8.05 -7.41 -7.70
CA LEU A 199 -9.01 -7.78 -8.74
C LEU A 199 -10.40 -8.06 -8.15
N GLY A 200 -10.47 -8.52 -6.89
CA GLY A 200 -11.70 -8.69 -6.12
C GLY A 200 -12.58 -9.86 -6.55
N ALA A 201 -13.49 -10.26 -5.65
CA ALA A 201 -14.25 -11.51 -5.76
C ALA A 201 -15.09 -11.68 -7.05
N ASP A 202 -15.58 -10.58 -7.65
CA ASP A 202 -16.39 -10.68 -8.89
C ASP A 202 -15.54 -10.79 -10.18
N PHE A 203 -14.21 -10.85 -10.07
CA PHE A 203 -13.36 -11.01 -11.24
C PHE A 203 -13.53 -12.42 -11.85
N PRO A 204 -13.60 -12.55 -13.19
CA PRO A 204 -13.81 -13.85 -13.82
C PRO A 204 -12.73 -14.88 -13.44
N LEU A 205 -13.15 -15.95 -12.76
CA LEU A 205 -12.23 -16.95 -12.21
C LEU A 205 -11.41 -17.68 -13.28
N ASN A 206 -11.91 -17.79 -14.51
CA ASN A 206 -11.15 -18.37 -15.62
C ASN A 206 -9.96 -17.49 -16.02
N LEU A 207 -10.14 -16.16 -16.04
CA LEU A 207 -9.04 -15.23 -16.29
C LEU A 207 -8.07 -15.17 -15.09
N TYR A 208 -8.60 -15.29 -13.87
CA TYR A 208 -7.76 -15.36 -12.68
C TYR A 208 -6.90 -16.63 -12.66
N ALA A 209 -7.46 -17.77 -13.07
CA ALA A 209 -6.74 -19.03 -13.16
C ALA A 209 -5.54 -18.96 -14.13
N GLU A 210 -5.65 -18.19 -15.22
CA GLU A 210 -4.54 -17.91 -16.13
C GLU A 210 -3.44 -17.08 -15.45
N LEU A 211 -3.81 -16.08 -14.65
CA LEU A 211 -2.85 -15.32 -13.83
C LEU A 211 -2.16 -16.22 -12.80
N ILE A 212 -2.89 -17.11 -12.12
CA ILE A 212 -2.27 -18.04 -11.16
C ILE A 212 -1.20 -18.87 -11.86
N ALA A 213 -1.49 -19.42 -13.04
CA ALA A 213 -0.51 -20.20 -13.79
C ALA A 213 0.74 -19.38 -14.12
N GLN A 214 0.55 -18.13 -14.56
CA GLN A 214 1.63 -17.20 -14.86
C GLN A 214 2.52 -16.89 -13.64
N TYR A 215 1.91 -16.56 -12.50
CA TYR A 215 2.64 -16.15 -11.29
C TYR A 215 3.16 -17.31 -10.44
N GLN A 216 2.58 -18.51 -10.57
CA GLN A 216 3.08 -19.71 -9.89
C GLN A 216 4.48 -20.08 -10.40
N GLU A 217 4.76 -19.93 -11.70
CA GLU A 217 6.10 -20.20 -12.26
C GLU A 217 7.17 -19.23 -11.76
N LEU A 218 6.78 -18.02 -11.35
CA LEU A 218 7.70 -17.04 -10.79
C LEU A 218 8.19 -17.38 -9.39
N ASP A 219 7.39 -18.13 -8.63
CA ASP A 219 7.67 -18.54 -7.24
C ASP A 219 8.10 -17.34 -6.36
N GLN A 220 7.40 -16.21 -6.50
CA GLN A 220 7.65 -14.99 -5.73
C GLN A 220 6.71 -14.90 -4.52
N PRO A 221 7.22 -15.00 -3.28
CA PRO A 221 6.38 -15.12 -2.07
C PRO A 221 5.30 -14.04 -1.95
N THR A 222 5.69 -12.77 -2.09
CA THR A 222 4.77 -11.63 -1.92
C THR A 222 3.69 -11.56 -3.00
N ALA A 223 3.98 -11.96 -4.24
CA ALA A 223 2.97 -12.05 -5.29
C ALA A 223 1.98 -13.19 -5.02
N SER A 224 2.49 -14.36 -4.61
CA SER A 224 1.69 -15.53 -4.26
C SER A 224 0.78 -15.30 -3.06
N MET A 225 1.19 -14.49 -2.07
CA MET A 225 0.31 -14.08 -0.96
C MET A 225 -0.96 -13.39 -1.46
N GLY A 226 -0.86 -12.54 -2.49
CA GLY A 226 -2.01 -11.89 -3.10
C GLY A 226 -2.99 -12.88 -3.75
N ILE A 227 -2.48 -13.97 -4.34
CA ILE A 227 -3.31 -15.07 -4.88
C ILE A 227 -4.03 -15.80 -3.75
N ILE A 228 -3.31 -16.11 -2.67
CA ILE A 228 -3.87 -16.78 -1.49
C ILE A 228 -5.01 -15.94 -0.90
N ASN A 229 -4.79 -14.63 -0.71
CA ASN A 229 -5.81 -13.72 -0.19
C ASN A 229 -7.03 -13.65 -1.10
N PHE A 230 -6.84 -13.48 -2.41
CA PHE A 230 -7.95 -13.45 -3.36
C PHE A 230 -8.83 -14.70 -3.26
N ILE A 231 -8.22 -15.89 -3.25
CA ILE A 231 -8.95 -17.16 -3.24
C ILE A 231 -9.70 -17.35 -1.92
N ILE A 232 -9.03 -17.07 -0.79
CA ILE A 232 -9.57 -17.34 0.54
C ILE A 232 -10.63 -16.30 0.93
N GLU A 233 -10.32 -15.01 0.80
CA GLU A 233 -11.28 -13.94 1.14
C GLU A 233 -12.46 -13.91 0.17
N GLY A 234 -12.21 -14.17 -1.12
CA GLY A 234 -13.23 -14.28 -2.14
C GLY A 234 -14.03 -15.59 -2.11
N ARG A 235 -13.65 -16.55 -1.25
CA ARG A 235 -14.24 -17.91 -1.18
C ARG A 235 -14.36 -18.55 -2.56
N ALA A 236 -13.31 -18.43 -3.37
CA ALA A 236 -13.29 -18.89 -4.74
C ALA A 236 -13.06 -20.40 -4.82
N SER A 237 -14.05 -21.20 -4.42
CA SER A 237 -13.93 -22.67 -4.30
C SER A 237 -13.47 -23.36 -5.59
N ALA A 238 -13.85 -22.82 -6.75
CA ALA A 238 -13.38 -23.30 -8.06
C ALA A 238 -11.85 -23.18 -8.27
N LEU A 239 -11.14 -22.44 -7.41
CA LEU A 239 -9.70 -22.25 -7.43
C LEU A 239 -8.98 -22.98 -6.28
N TYR A 240 -9.67 -23.70 -5.39
CA TYR A 240 -9.04 -24.35 -4.24
C TYR A 240 -7.99 -25.41 -4.64
N ASP A 241 -8.22 -26.17 -5.71
CA ASP A 241 -7.21 -27.12 -6.21
C ASP A 241 -5.92 -26.40 -6.66
N ARG A 242 -6.05 -25.19 -7.22
CA ARG A 242 -4.90 -24.35 -7.61
C ARG A 242 -4.21 -23.73 -6.41
N LEU A 243 -4.98 -23.33 -5.37
CA LEU A 243 -4.44 -22.86 -4.10
C LEU A 243 -3.56 -23.93 -3.45
N GLU A 244 -4.05 -25.18 -3.37
CA GLU A 244 -3.28 -26.30 -2.83
C GLU A 244 -2.00 -26.55 -3.62
N ALA A 245 -2.10 -26.58 -4.96
CA ALA A 245 -0.94 -26.75 -5.83
C ALA A 245 0.09 -25.62 -5.62
N LEU A 246 -0.36 -24.36 -5.52
CA LEU A 246 0.49 -23.21 -5.22
C LEU A 246 1.23 -23.40 -3.89
N ILE A 247 0.51 -23.69 -2.81
CA ILE A 247 1.09 -23.90 -1.47
C ILE A 247 2.08 -25.06 -1.46
N LEU A 248 1.74 -26.20 -2.04
CA LEU A 248 2.61 -27.38 -2.03
C LEU A 248 3.85 -27.22 -2.91
N SER A 249 3.75 -26.44 -3.99
CA SER A 249 4.86 -26.22 -4.94
C SER A 249 5.81 -25.09 -4.53
N ALA A 250 5.37 -24.19 -3.65
CA ALA A 250 6.15 -23.05 -3.18
C ALA A 250 7.46 -23.49 -2.50
N ARG A 251 8.59 -22.88 -2.89
CA ARG A 251 9.90 -23.18 -2.28
C ARG A 251 10.08 -22.50 -0.92
N ASP A 252 9.52 -21.30 -0.80
CA ASP A 252 9.57 -20.50 0.41
C ASP A 252 8.70 -21.11 1.53
N ALA A 253 9.31 -21.42 2.67
CA ALA A 253 8.63 -22.07 3.79
C ALA A 253 7.63 -21.13 4.49
N ASP A 254 7.90 -19.82 4.51
CA ASP A 254 7.00 -18.83 5.11
C ASP A 254 5.76 -18.65 4.26
N LEU A 255 5.87 -18.69 2.92
CA LEU A 255 4.71 -18.72 2.03
C LEU A 255 3.85 -19.97 2.24
N ARG A 256 4.48 -21.15 2.38
CA ARG A 256 3.74 -22.40 2.66
C ARG A 256 2.99 -22.30 3.99
N ARG A 257 3.70 -21.86 5.03
CA ARG A 257 3.14 -21.63 6.37
C ARG A 257 1.95 -20.67 6.30
N TYR A 258 2.14 -19.54 5.62
CA TYR A 258 1.11 -18.52 5.44
C TYR A 258 -0.14 -19.10 4.78
N GLY A 259 0.00 -19.80 3.66
CA GLY A 259 -1.13 -20.41 2.96
C GLY A 259 -1.91 -21.41 3.82
N LEU A 260 -1.20 -22.31 4.51
CA LEU A 260 -1.83 -23.30 5.40
C LEU A 260 -2.57 -22.64 6.57
N VAL A 261 -1.96 -21.64 7.21
CA VAL A 261 -2.57 -20.89 8.31
C VAL A 261 -3.81 -20.12 7.83
N MET A 262 -3.74 -19.50 6.65
CA MET A 262 -4.88 -18.78 6.08
C MET A 262 -6.05 -19.72 5.75
N MET A 263 -5.78 -20.92 5.22
CA MET A 263 -6.82 -21.94 4.99
C MET A 263 -7.54 -22.30 6.30
N ALA A 264 -6.79 -22.49 7.39
CA ALA A 264 -7.37 -22.80 8.70
C ALA A 264 -8.15 -21.61 9.29
N ALA A 265 -7.59 -20.41 9.19
CA ALA A 265 -8.15 -19.19 9.78
C ALA A 265 -9.44 -18.73 9.08
N ALA A 266 -9.65 -19.11 7.81
CA ALA A 266 -10.83 -18.77 7.03
C ALA A 266 -12.15 -19.29 7.64
N ARG A 267 -12.08 -20.33 8.48
CA ARG A 267 -13.25 -21.02 9.06
C ARG A 267 -14.29 -21.44 8.01
N ASP A 268 -13.79 -21.88 6.87
CA ASP A 268 -14.56 -22.45 5.78
C ASP A 268 -14.40 -23.98 5.83
N ASP A 269 -15.52 -24.72 5.86
CA ASP A 269 -15.49 -26.17 6.06
C ASP A 269 -14.75 -26.88 4.92
N GLU A 270 -14.90 -26.43 3.67
CA GLU A 270 -14.22 -27.04 2.52
C GLU A 270 -12.71 -26.79 2.58
N LEU A 271 -12.27 -25.57 2.92
CA LEU A 271 -10.84 -25.28 3.14
C LEU A 271 -10.27 -26.06 4.33
N GLY A 272 -11.05 -26.23 5.40
CA GLY A 272 -10.67 -27.03 6.56
C GLY A 272 -10.49 -28.51 6.20
N GLU A 273 -11.42 -29.08 5.44
CA GLU A 273 -11.34 -30.47 4.97
C GLU A 273 -10.12 -30.68 4.07
N ARG A 274 -9.87 -29.72 3.17
CA ARG A 274 -8.68 -29.71 2.29
C ARG A 274 -7.38 -29.63 3.10
N LEU A 275 -7.28 -28.74 4.09
CA LEU A 275 -6.14 -28.68 5.00
C LEU A 275 -5.89 -30.01 5.71
N LEU A 276 -6.94 -30.67 6.22
CA LEU A 276 -6.82 -31.99 6.83
C LEU A 276 -6.42 -33.07 5.81
N GLY A 277 -6.81 -32.92 4.54
CA GLY A 277 -6.33 -33.71 3.41
C GLY A 277 -4.82 -33.54 3.20
N LEU A 278 -4.35 -32.29 3.10
CA LEU A 278 -2.92 -31.95 2.96
C LEU A 278 -2.11 -32.49 4.14
N ALA A 279 -2.65 -32.45 5.36
CA ALA A 279 -1.98 -32.96 6.54
C ALA A 279 -1.62 -34.45 6.44
N LYS A 280 -2.46 -35.26 5.78
CA LYS A 280 -2.19 -36.68 5.53
C LYS A 280 -1.02 -36.90 4.58
N LEU A 281 -0.81 -35.96 3.64
CA LEU A 281 0.20 -36.03 2.58
C LEU A 281 1.48 -35.23 2.88
N ALA A 282 1.50 -34.46 3.97
CA ALA A 282 2.60 -33.58 4.34
C ALA A 282 3.96 -34.30 4.37
N ARG A 283 5.01 -33.68 3.83
CA ARG A 283 6.38 -34.21 3.93
C ARG A 283 6.93 -33.98 5.33
N ALA A 284 7.98 -34.72 5.71
CA ALA A 284 8.61 -34.61 7.03
C ALA A 284 9.01 -33.15 7.35
N ASP A 285 9.61 -32.46 6.39
CA ASP A 285 10.06 -31.06 6.55
C ASP A 285 8.91 -30.06 6.67
N ASP A 286 7.71 -30.40 6.19
CA ASP A 286 6.52 -29.54 6.26
C ASP A 286 5.65 -29.85 7.50
N LEU A 287 5.94 -30.93 8.24
CA LEU A 287 5.14 -31.34 9.41
C LEU A 287 4.97 -30.22 10.45
N PRO A 288 6.00 -29.45 10.84
CA PRO A 288 5.82 -28.37 11.81
C PRO A 288 4.82 -27.30 11.34
N LEU A 289 4.86 -26.93 10.06
CA LEU A 289 3.99 -25.91 9.48
C LEU A 289 2.53 -26.39 9.43
N VAL A 290 2.34 -27.65 9.05
CA VAL A 290 1.02 -28.29 8.99
C VAL A 290 0.43 -28.47 10.39
N ILE A 291 1.24 -28.87 11.38
CA ILE A 291 0.78 -28.97 12.78
C ILE A 291 0.25 -27.63 13.25
N GLU A 292 1.01 -26.55 13.07
CA GLU A 292 0.60 -25.20 13.44
C GLU A 292 -0.75 -24.80 12.80
N ALA A 293 -0.90 -25.02 11.50
CA ALA A 293 -2.15 -24.70 10.81
C ALA A 293 -3.33 -25.56 11.31
N VAL A 294 -3.10 -26.86 11.52
CA VAL A 294 -4.15 -27.76 12.04
C VAL A 294 -4.54 -27.38 13.47
N GLU A 295 -3.61 -26.91 14.32
CA GLU A 295 -3.93 -26.48 15.69
C GLU A 295 -5.01 -25.41 15.78
N ILE A 296 -5.11 -24.54 14.77
CA ILE A 296 -6.12 -23.47 14.69
C ILE A 296 -7.33 -23.82 13.82
N CYS A 297 -7.36 -25.01 13.20
CA CYS A 297 -8.50 -25.49 12.42
C CYS A 297 -9.75 -25.64 13.31
N HIS A 298 -10.94 -25.33 12.78
CA HIS A 298 -12.20 -25.38 13.52
C HIS A 298 -12.93 -26.73 13.43
N LEU A 299 -12.51 -27.62 12.54
CA LEU A 299 -13.17 -28.91 12.31
C LEU A 299 -12.94 -29.91 13.45
N PRO A 300 -13.93 -30.77 13.78
CA PRO A 300 -13.83 -31.70 14.90
C PRO A 300 -12.75 -32.78 14.70
N GLU A 301 -12.41 -33.13 13.46
CA GLU A 301 -11.36 -34.10 13.10
C GLU A 301 -9.94 -33.61 13.42
N ARG A 302 -9.79 -32.35 13.83
CA ARG A 302 -8.51 -31.74 14.17
C ARG A 302 -7.68 -32.58 15.14
N GLU A 303 -8.27 -33.03 16.25
CA GLU A 303 -7.52 -33.69 17.33
C GLU A 303 -6.90 -35.02 16.85
N ASP A 304 -7.66 -35.80 16.06
CA ASP A 304 -7.15 -37.03 15.46
C ASP A 304 -6.02 -36.75 14.45
N ALA A 305 -6.17 -35.71 13.63
CA ALA A 305 -5.12 -35.28 12.71
C ALA A 305 -3.84 -34.84 13.44
N LEU A 306 -3.95 -34.04 14.51
CA LEU A 306 -2.80 -33.62 15.33
C LEU A 306 -2.08 -34.80 15.97
N GLN A 307 -2.82 -35.76 16.52
CA GLN A 307 -2.23 -36.96 17.11
C GLN A 307 -1.41 -37.74 16.08
N LYS A 308 -1.93 -37.90 14.86
CA LYS A 308 -1.23 -38.57 13.76
C LYS A 308 0.00 -37.80 13.29
N LEU A 309 -0.09 -36.49 13.16
CA LEU A 309 1.04 -35.63 12.75
C LEU A 309 2.17 -35.65 13.79
N ARG A 310 1.84 -35.50 15.08
CA ARG A 310 2.84 -35.52 16.16
C ARG A 310 3.59 -36.84 16.22
N LYS A 311 2.90 -37.97 16.03
CA LYS A 311 3.52 -39.31 15.93
C LYS A 311 4.44 -39.47 14.71
N ARG A 312 4.20 -38.73 13.63
CA ARG A 312 5.08 -38.74 12.44
C ARG A 312 6.32 -37.87 12.62
N LEU A 313 6.24 -36.88 13.51
CA LEU A 313 7.34 -35.97 13.83
C LEU A 313 8.33 -36.61 14.85
N GLY A 314 7.85 -37.48 15.74
CA GLY A 314 8.64 -38.18 16.76
C GLY A 314 7.76 -38.87 17.79
#